data_AF-A0A2S5MSA4-F1
#
_entry.id   AF-A0A2S5MSA4-F1
#
_cell.length_a   1.000
_cell.length_b   1.000
_cell.length_c   1.000
_cell.angle_alpha   90.00
_cell.angle_beta   90.00
_cell.angle_gamma   90.00
#
_symmetry.space_group_name_H-M   'P 1'
#
loop_
_entity.id
_entity.type
_entity.pdbx_description
1 polymer ?
#
loop_
_entity_poly.entity_id
_entity_poly.type
_entity_poly.pdbx_seq_one_letter_code
_entity_poly.pdbx_strand_id
1 'polypeptide(L)'
;DGGLGNDQIFGGAGADAFVFKSTLGATNVDTLRDFDAASDKIHLENAVFTALTTAGALTASAFVYGTAAADASDRIIFNEATGALIYDRDGTGSAAAVQFATLDPAGFSGTLTAANFLVV
;
A
#
# COMPACT_ATOMS: atom_id res chain seq x y z
N ASP A 1 4.92 9.09 7.76
CA ASP A 1 4.02 9.87 6.88
C ASP A 1 4.88 10.87 6.13
N GLY A 2 4.99 10.74 4.81
CA GLY A 2 5.70 11.69 3.95
C GLY A 2 4.87 12.96 3.67
N GLY A 3 3.54 12.85 3.75
CA GLY A 3 2.63 13.95 3.43
C GLY A 3 2.31 14.01 1.95
N LEU A 4 2.64 15.13 1.30
CA LEU A 4 2.46 15.34 -0.14
C LEU A 4 3.83 15.40 -0.81
N GLY A 5 3.95 14.76 -1.98
CA GLY A 5 5.17 14.73 -2.76
C GLY A 5 5.70 13.31 -2.89
N ASN A 6 6.93 13.18 -3.39
CA ASN A 6 7.57 11.89 -3.51
C ASN A 6 8.66 11.80 -2.44
N ASP A 7 8.35 11.20 -1.30
CA ASP A 7 9.28 11.12 -0.19
C ASP A 7 10.07 9.80 -0.20
N GLN A 8 11.27 9.83 0.41
CA GLN A 8 12.04 8.63 0.73
C GLN A 8 11.93 8.41 2.24
N ILE A 9 11.20 7.38 2.65
CA ILE A 9 10.85 7.16 4.05
C ILE A 9 11.57 5.91 4.55
N PHE A 10 12.18 6.05 5.72
CA PHE A 10 12.84 4.97 6.46
C PHE A 10 12.08 4.75 7.77
N GLY A 11 11.75 3.49 8.09
CA GLY A 11 11.27 3.10 9.41
C GLY A 11 12.42 2.91 10.39
N GLY A 12 13.51 2.31 9.89
CA GLY A 12 14.64 1.91 10.71
C GLY A 12 14.42 0.55 11.36
N ALA A 13 14.88 0.40 12.59
CA ALA A 13 14.75 -0.86 13.31
C ALA A 13 13.53 -0.82 14.24
N GLY A 14 12.70 -1.85 14.19
CA GLY A 14 11.56 -1.99 15.08
C GLY A 14 10.31 -2.45 14.34
N ALA A 15 9.16 -2.21 14.97
CA ALA A 15 7.87 -2.35 14.33
C ALA A 15 7.36 -0.96 14.01
N ASP A 16 7.45 -0.58 12.73
CA ASP A 16 7.14 0.77 12.26
C ASP A 16 5.78 0.83 11.57
N ALA A 17 5.17 2.03 11.60
CA ALA A 17 3.90 2.30 10.96
C ALA A 17 4.04 3.41 9.91
N PHE A 18 3.81 3.05 8.65
CA PHE A 18 3.85 3.95 7.51
C PHE A 18 2.42 4.38 7.16
N VAL A 19 2.07 5.62 7.50
CA VAL A 19 0.71 6.15 7.35
C VAL A 19 0.55 6.89 6.03
N PHE A 20 -0.45 6.49 5.25
CA PHE A 20 -0.89 7.15 4.02
C PHE A 20 -2.27 7.78 4.23
N LYS A 21 -2.29 9.12 4.33
CA LYS A 21 -3.51 9.91 4.60
C LYS A 21 -3.64 11.18 3.75
N SER A 22 -2.77 11.35 2.76
CA SER A 22 -2.81 12.46 1.81
C SER A 22 -3.46 12.03 0.50
N THR A 23 -3.93 12.99 -0.30
CA THR A 23 -4.51 12.72 -1.62
C THR A 23 -3.55 11.94 -2.51
N LEU A 24 -4.03 10.85 -3.11
CA LEU A 24 -3.22 10.01 -4.01
C LEU A 24 -3.02 10.69 -5.37
N GLY A 25 -1.89 10.43 -6.02
CA GLY A 25 -1.64 10.89 -7.38
C GLY A 25 -0.24 10.56 -7.86
N ALA A 26 -0.02 10.71 -9.18
CA ALA A 26 1.26 10.38 -9.81
C ALA A 26 2.46 11.24 -9.33
N THR A 27 2.18 12.36 -8.64
CA THR A 27 3.18 13.25 -8.01
C THR A 27 3.25 13.07 -6.50
N ASN A 28 2.53 12.09 -5.94
CA ASN A 28 2.47 11.78 -4.52
C ASN A 28 2.66 10.27 -4.29
N VAL A 29 3.87 9.78 -4.59
CA VAL A 29 4.24 8.36 -4.47
C VAL A 29 5.51 8.24 -3.63
N ASP A 30 5.33 7.84 -2.38
CA ASP A 30 6.45 7.66 -1.45
C ASP A 30 7.18 6.35 -1.71
N THR A 31 8.48 6.35 -1.43
CA THR A 31 9.30 5.14 -1.42
C THR A 31 9.64 4.75 0.02
N LEU A 32 9.19 3.57 0.45
CA LEU A 32 9.57 2.96 1.72
C LEU A 32 10.88 2.20 1.51
N ARG A 33 11.95 2.67 2.15
CA ARG A 33 13.32 2.26 1.83
C ARG A 33 13.78 0.99 2.52
N ASP A 34 13.17 0.62 3.63
CA ASP A 34 13.62 -0.44 4.54
C ASP A 34 12.46 -1.21 5.17
N PHE A 35 11.33 -1.32 4.46
CA PHE A 35 10.12 -1.96 4.98
C PHE A 35 10.33 -3.46 5.28
N ASP A 36 10.15 -3.86 6.54
CA ASP A 36 10.17 -5.25 6.97
C ASP A 36 8.75 -5.80 7.15
N ALA A 37 8.30 -6.66 6.24
CA ALA A 37 6.96 -7.24 6.31
C ALA A 37 6.74 -8.16 7.55
N ALA A 38 7.79 -8.53 8.28
CA ALA A 38 7.64 -9.29 9.52
C ALA A 38 7.13 -8.43 10.69
N SER A 39 7.49 -7.14 10.73
CA SER A 39 7.21 -6.23 11.84
C SER A 39 6.36 -5.03 11.46
N ASP A 40 6.56 -4.49 10.27
CA ASP A 40 6.03 -3.20 9.88
C ASP A 40 4.59 -3.28 9.35
N LYS A 41 3.90 -2.14 9.47
CA LYS A 41 2.54 -1.94 9.02
C LYS A 41 2.41 -0.71 8.13
N ILE A 42 1.53 -0.82 7.15
CA ILE A 42 1.05 0.28 6.33
C ILE A 42 -0.35 0.64 6.80
N HIS A 43 -0.55 1.90 7.20
CA HIS A 43 -1.84 2.41 7.62
C HIS A 43 -2.48 3.18 6.46
N LEU A 44 -3.71 2.81 6.11
CA LEU A 44 -4.46 3.34 4.99
C LEU A 44 -5.67 4.12 5.53
N GLU A 45 -5.64 5.45 5.41
CA GLU A 45 -6.74 6.30 5.85
C GLU A 45 -7.97 6.11 4.95
N ASN A 46 -9.09 5.66 5.51
CA ASN A 46 -10.29 5.35 4.73
C ASN A 46 -10.90 6.57 4.01
N ALA A 47 -10.65 7.80 4.49
CA ALA A 47 -11.04 9.02 3.79
C ALA A 47 -10.30 9.21 2.45
N VAL A 48 -9.12 8.60 2.30
CA VAL A 48 -8.33 8.57 1.06
C VAL A 48 -8.60 7.28 0.27
N PHE A 49 -8.54 6.14 0.94
CA PHE A 49 -8.77 4.81 0.36
C PHE A 49 -10.26 4.43 0.41
N THR A 50 -11.10 5.26 -0.21
CA THR A 50 -12.58 5.28 -0.03
C THR A 50 -13.36 3.97 -0.22
N ALA A 51 -12.81 2.96 -0.91
CA ALA A 51 -13.40 1.63 -1.01
C ALA A 51 -13.11 0.71 0.19
N LEU A 52 -12.16 1.08 1.05
CA LEU A 52 -11.82 0.40 2.30
C LEU A 52 -12.64 1.01 3.44
N THR A 53 -13.94 0.69 3.46
CA THR A 53 -14.92 1.34 4.36
C THR A 53 -14.93 0.82 5.79
N THR A 54 -14.24 -0.29 6.05
CA THR A 54 -14.19 -0.93 7.39
C THR A 54 -12.80 -0.75 7.97
N ALA A 55 -12.71 -0.04 9.11
CA ALA A 55 -11.46 0.10 9.86
C ALA A 55 -11.00 -1.24 10.45
N GLY A 56 -9.69 -1.40 10.58
CA GLY A 56 -9.06 -2.63 11.07
C GLY A 56 -8.21 -3.32 10.00
N ALA A 57 -7.90 -4.59 10.22
CA ALA A 57 -7.04 -5.35 9.31
C ALA A 57 -7.68 -5.49 7.93
N LEU A 58 -6.87 -5.32 6.88
CA LEU A 58 -7.32 -5.57 5.52
C LEU A 58 -7.70 -7.05 5.35
N THR A 59 -8.82 -7.32 4.70
CA THR A 59 -9.24 -8.70 4.41
C THR A 59 -8.29 -9.35 3.40
N ALA A 60 -8.03 -10.64 3.55
CA ALA A 60 -7.14 -11.37 2.63
C ALA A 60 -7.58 -11.29 1.15
N SER A 61 -8.89 -11.26 0.89
CA SER A 61 -9.44 -11.13 -0.47
C SER A 61 -9.31 -9.72 -1.07
N ALA A 62 -8.87 -8.72 -0.29
CA ALA A 62 -8.68 -7.36 -0.80
C ALA A 62 -7.22 -7.09 -1.19
N PHE A 63 -6.34 -8.08 -1.06
CA PHE A 63 -4.92 -7.98 -1.36
C PHE A 63 -4.51 -9.03 -2.40
N VAL A 64 -3.77 -8.60 -3.42
CA VAL A 64 -3.28 -9.48 -4.47
C VAL A 64 -1.87 -9.11 -4.92
N TYR A 65 -1.11 -10.12 -5.34
CA TYR A 65 0.14 -9.94 -6.07
C TYR A 65 -0.15 -9.78 -7.56
N GLY A 66 0.44 -8.77 -8.20
CA GLY A 66 0.28 -8.57 -9.64
C GLY A 66 0.50 -7.13 -10.10
N THR A 67 0.09 -6.85 -11.33
CA THR A 67 0.16 -5.51 -11.95
C THR A 67 -1.19 -4.82 -12.04
N ALA A 68 -2.27 -5.54 -11.74
CA ALA A 68 -3.66 -5.09 -11.72
C ALA A 68 -4.47 -6.00 -10.78
N ALA A 69 -5.72 -5.63 -10.50
CA ALA A 69 -6.67 -6.48 -9.80
C ALA A 69 -6.92 -7.78 -10.58
N ALA A 70 -7.01 -8.90 -9.86
CA ALA A 70 -7.36 -10.21 -10.41
C ALA A 70 -8.87 -10.48 -10.30
N ASP A 71 -9.52 -9.93 -9.27
CA ASP A 71 -10.97 -9.98 -9.11
C ASP A 71 -11.55 -8.70 -8.47
N ALA A 72 -12.88 -8.58 -8.53
CA ALA A 72 -13.64 -7.41 -8.10
C ALA A 72 -13.52 -7.08 -6.60
N SER A 73 -12.92 -7.94 -5.78
CA SER A 73 -12.67 -7.70 -4.36
C SER A 73 -11.29 -7.13 -4.06
N ASP A 74 -10.34 -7.23 -5.00
CA ASP A 74 -8.99 -6.69 -4.85
C ASP A 74 -9.01 -5.16 -4.71
N ARG A 75 -8.29 -4.65 -3.72
CA ARG A 75 -8.16 -3.20 -3.47
C ARG A 75 -6.70 -2.77 -3.43
N ILE A 76 -5.85 -3.58 -2.84
CA ILE A 76 -4.41 -3.34 -2.74
C ILE A 76 -3.68 -4.38 -3.58
N ILE A 77 -2.92 -3.91 -4.54
CA ILE A 77 -2.15 -4.74 -5.45
C ILE A 77 -0.68 -4.46 -5.19
N PHE A 78 0.11 -5.52 -5.07
CA PHE A 78 1.56 -5.43 -4.95
C PHE A 78 2.25 -6.00 -6.18
N ASN A 79 2.95 -5.12 -6.91
CA ASN A 79 3.80 -5.51 -8.03
C ASN A 79 5.21 -5.83 -7.52
N GLU A 80 5.45 -7.10 -7.21
CA GLU A 80 6.72 -7.60 -6.67
C GLU A 80 7.95 -7.31 -7.56
N ALA A 81 7.78 -7.17 -8.88
CA ALA A 81 8.88 -6.90 -9.79
C ALA A 81 9.40 -5.45 -9.67
N THR A 82 8.56 -4.52 -9.21
CA THR A 82 8.90 -3.08 -9.12
C THR A 82 8.81 -2.53 -7.70
N GLY A 83 8.20 -3.29 -6.79
CA GLY A 83 7.86 -2.83 -5.45
C GLY A 83 6.62 -1.95 -5.39
N ALA A 84 5.91 -1.70 -6.50
CA ALA A 84 4.78 -0.77 -6.52
C ALA A 84 3.60 -1.31 -5.69
N LEU A 85 3.07 -0.45 -4.83
CA LEU A 85 1.80 -0.63 -4.13
C LEU A 85 0.74 0.22 -4.80
N ILE A 86 -0.29 -0.44 -5.27
CA ILE A 86 -1.33 0.12 -6.12
C ILE A 86 -2.67 -0.03 -5.43
N TYR A 87 -3.45 1.05 -5.41
CA TYR A 87 -4.82 1.05 -4.95
C TYR A 87 -5.76 1.02 -6.15
N ASP A 88 -6.55 -0.05 -6.26
CA ASP A 88 -7.66 -0.14 -7.20
C ASP A 88 -8.97 0.04 -6.42
N ARG A 89 -9.66 1.15 -6.67
CA ARG A 89 -10.90 1.47 -5.96
C ARG A 89 -12.04 0.52 -6.31
N ASP A 90 -12.07 -0.02 -7.53
CA ASP A 90 -13.17 -0.87 -7.98
C ASP A 90 -12.80 -2.35 -8.14
N GLY A 91 -11.50 -2.68 -8.22
CA GLY A 91 -11.00 -4.04 -8.38
C GLY A 91 -11.32 -4.67 -9.73
N THR A 92 -11.82 -3.89 -10.68
CA THR A 92 -12.27 -4.36 -12.00
C THR A 92 -11.50 -3.71 -13.15
N GLY A 93 -10.69 -2.68 -12.85
CA GLY A 93 -9.96 -1.89 -13.83
C GLY A 93 -10.82 -0.90 -14.63
N SER A 94 -12.11 -0.71 -14.28
CA SER A 94 -12.96 0.30 -14.93
C SER A 94 -12.55 1.72 -14.52
N ALA A 95 -12.22 1.89 -13.25
CA ALA A 95 -11.53 3.02 -12.69
C ALA A 95 -10.02 2.78 -12.77
N ALA A 96 -9.26 3.84 -13.06
CA ALA A 96 -7.81 3.75 -13.06
C ALA A 96 -7.32 3.46 -11.63
N ALA A 97 -6.52 2.40 -11.50
CA ALA A 97 -5.79 2.11 -10.29
C ALA A 97 -4.65 3.13 -10.10
N VAL A 98 -4.35 3.47 -8.85
CA VAL A 98 -3.40 4.53 -8.49
C VAL A 98 -2.28 3.93 -7.65
N GLN A 99 -1.04 4.02 -8.14
CA GLN A 99 0.12 3.74 -7.30
C GLN A 99 0.22 4.80 -6.21
N PHE A 100 0.31 4.38 -4.95
CA PHE A 100 0.39 5.27 -3.79
C PHE A 100 1.74 5.16 -3.07
N ALA A 101 2.45 4.05 -3.24
CA ALA A 101 3.76 3.85 -2.66
C ALA A 101 4.62 2.90 -3.50
N THR A 102 5.90 2.86 -3.18
CA THR A 102 6.86 1.87 -3.64
C THR A 102 7.59 1.29 -2.44
N LEU A 103 7.63 -0.02 -2.30
CA LEU A 103 8.59 -0.70 -1.43
C LEU A 103 9.90 -0.81 -2.21
N ASP A 104 10.99 -0.22 -1.72
CA ASP A 104 12.29 -0.32 -2.39
C ASP A 104 12.72 -1.80 -2.46
N PRO A 105 12.83 -2.43 -3.64
CA PRO A 105 13.16 -3.86 -3.73
C PRO A 105 14.52 -4.21 -3.12
N ALA A 106 15.43 -3.24 -2.97
CA ALA A 106 16.73 -3.47 -2.34
C ALA A 106 16.68 -3.49 -0.81
N GLY A 107 15.66 -2.87 -0.19
CA GLY A 107 15.51 -2.79 1.27
C GLY A 107 14.25 -3.44 1.83
N PHE A 108 13.31 -3.84 0.97
CA PHE A 108 12.16 -4.64 1.35
C PHE A 108 12.56 -6.05 1.78
N SER A 109 12.01 -6.53 2.89
CA SER A 109 12.18 -7.91 3.35
C SER A 109 10.87 -8.59 3.75
N GLY A 110 10.85 -9.93 3.63
CA GLY A 110 9.74 -10.77 4.06
C GLY A 110 8.69 -11.03 2.99
N THR A 111 7.50 -11.46 3.42
CA THR A 111 6.35 -11.75 2.55
C THR A 111 5.24 -10.77 2.88
N LEU A 112 4.86 -9.95 1.90
CA LEU A 112 3.78 -8.99 2.06
C LEU A 112 2.42 -9.70 2.00
N THR A 113 1.56 -9.41 2.96
CA THR A 113 0.20 -9.97 3.02
C THR A 113 -0.80 -8.89 3.40
N ALA A 114 -2.09 -9.19 3.31
CA ALA A 114 -3.14 -8.29 3.81
C ALA A 114 -2.94 -7.90 5.29
N ALA A 115 -2.31 -8.77 6.10
CA ALA A 115 -2.04 -8.48 7.51
C ALA A 115 -1.02 -7.35 7.72
N ASN A 116 -0.27 -6.94 6.70
CA ASN A 116 0.60 -5.78 6.75
C ASN A 116 -0.15 -4.45 6.62
N PHE A 117 -1.45 -4.48 6.31
CA PHE A 117 -2.26 -3.29 6.10
C PHE A 117 -3.32 -3.13 7.20
N LEU A 118 -3.40 -1.92 7.74
CA LEU A 118 -4.42 -1.49 8.69
C LEU A 118 -5.20 -0.33 8.07
N VAL A 119 -6.51 -0.48 7.93
CA VAL A 119 -7.41 0.59 7.57
C VAL A 119 -7.69 1.42 8.82
N VAL A 120 -7.40 2.71 8.76
CA VAL A 120 -7.61 3.69 9.84
C VAL A 120 -8.69 4.69 9.49
#